data_AF-A0A410UVS4-F1
#
_entry.id   AF-A0A410UVS4-F1
#
_cell.length_a   1.000
_cell.length_b   1.000
_cell.length_c   1.000
_cell.angle_alpha   90.00
_cell.angle_beta   90.00
_cell.angle_gamma   90.00
#
_symmetry.space_group_name_H-M   'P 1'
#
loop_
_entity.id
_entity.type
_entity.pdbx_description
1 polymer ?
#
loop_
_entity_poly.entity_id
_entity_poly.type
_entity_poly.pdbx_seq_one_letter_code
_entity_poly.pdbx_strand_id
1 'polypeptide(L)'
;MSDTQLQDGYQPNRLLDTLIKEMHLKNDAALCRTLQIGPPLISKIRHGRLPVSASILIRMHETTGRSIRELRQVLGDRRAKYRFGDIMGKPKSAAPPSVSALHGAASMAS
;
A
#
# COMPACT_ATOMS: atom_id res chain seq x y z
N MET A 1 -14.78 32.16 -2.80
CA MET A 1 -13.72 31.68 -1.90
C MET A 1 -13.95 30.19 -1.71
N SER A 2 -13.17 29.35 -2.38
CA SER A 2 -13.41 27.90 -2.38
C SER A 2 -12.84 27.29 -1.10
N ASP A 3 -13.73 26.93 -0.17
CA ASP A 3 -13.44 26.15 1.03
C ASP A 3 -12.69 24.88 0.64
N THR A 4 -11.36 24.92 0.80
CA THR A 4 -10.53 23.73 0.70
C THR A 4 -10.66 23.01 2.03
N GLN A 5 -11.73 22.23 2.19
CA GLN A 5 -11.88 21.31 3.31
C GLN A 5 -10.63 20.43 3.40
N LEU A 6 -9.84 20.69 4.45
CA LEU A 6 -8.79 19.82 4.95
C LEU A 6 -9.43 18.47 5.33
N GLN A 7 -9.48 17.56 4.36
CA GLN A 7 -9.86 16.18 4.62
C GLN A 7 -8.66 15.48 5.26
N ASP A 8 -8.70 15.39 6.58
CA ASP A 8 -7.61 14.91 7.45
C ASP A 8 -7.39 13.39 7.44
N GLY A 9 -7.82 12.69 6.39
CA GLY A 9 -7.75 11.23 6.26
C GLY A 9 -6.96 10.76 5.05
N TYR A 10 -6.47 9.53 5.12
CA TYR A 10 -5.82 8.84 4.00
C TYR A 10 -6.86 8.51 2.91
N GLN A 11 -6.78 9.17 1.75
CA GLN A 11 -7.78 9.14 0.68
C GLN A 11 -7.17 8.71 -0.68
N PRO A 12 -6.93 7.41 -0.90
CA PRO A 12 -6.35 6.91 -2.14
C PRO A 12 -7.29 7.06 -3.34
N ASN A 13 -8.60 6.95 -3.13
CA ASN A 13 -9.59 7.11 -4.20
C ASN A 13 -9.55 8.53 -4.79
N ARG A 14 -9.48 9.54 -3.92
CA ARG A 14 -9.38 10.94 -4.34
C ARG A 14 -8.12 11.19 -5.18
N LEU A 15 -6.98 10.60 -4.79
CA LEU A 15 -5.75 10.67 -5.59
C LEU A 15 -5.97 10.11 -7.00
N LEU A 16 -6.48 8.87 -7.11
CA LEU A 16 -6.69 8.21 -8.39
C LEU A 16 -7.72 8.96 -9.27
N ASP A 17 -8.81 9.45 -8.69
CA ASP A 17 -9.81 10.23 -9.40
C ASP A 17 -9.27 11.58 -9.89
N THR A 18 -8.40 12.21 -9.10
CA THR A 18 -7.71 13.44 -9.52
C THR A 18 -6.86 13.19 -10.75
N LEU A 19 -6.09 12.09 -10.77
CA LEU A 19 -5.24 11.73 -11.90
C LEU A 19 -6.07 11.38 -13.15
N ILE A 20 -7.18 10.67 -12.99
CA ILE A 20 -8.08 10.33 -14.10
C ILE A 20 -8.66 11.59 -14.74
N LYS A 21 -9.11 12.54 -13.91
CA LYS A 21 -9.67 13.81 -14.39
C LYS A 21 -8.62 14.67 -15.09
N GLU A 22 -7.45 14.79 -14.48
CA GLU A 22 -6.35 15.63 -14.97
C GLU A 22 -5.77 15.11 -16.29
N MET A 23 -5.64 13.80 -16.43
CA MET A 23 -5.11 13.17 -17.64
C MET A 23 -6.21 12.87 -18.68
N HIS A 24 -7.45 13.33 -18.45
CA HIS A 24 -8.61 13.09 -19.31
C HIS A 24 -8.84 11.60 -19.63
N LEU A 25 -8.62 10.73 -18.65
CA LEU A 25 -8.77 9.29 -18.79
C LEU A 25 -10.22 8.87 -18.56
N LYS A 26 -10.63 7.80 -19.25
CA LYS A 26 -12.00 7.27 -19.14
C LYS A 26 -12.21 6.42 -17.87
N ASN A 27 -11.19 5.69 -17.44
CA ASN A 27 -11.30 4.73 -16.34
C ASN A 27 -9.94 4.31 -15.76
N ASP A 28 -9.99 3.54 -14.67
CA ASP A 28 -8.82 2.94 -14.01
C ASP A 28 -7.97 2.08 -14.95
N ALA A 29 -8.57 1.40 -15.94
CA ALA A 29 -7.81 0.60 -16.89
C ALA A 29 -6.92 1.47 -17.79
N ALA A 30 -7.41 2.65 -18.20
CA ALA A 30 -6.59 3.64 -18.88
C ALA A 30 -5.48 4.17 -17.98
N LEU A 31 -5.80 4.48 -16.72
CA LEU A 31 -4.81 4.91 -15.72
C LEU A 31 -3.70 3.87 -15.52
N CYS A 32 -4.06 2.58 -15.45
CA CYS A 32 -3.10 1.48 -15.33
C CYS A 32 -2.11 1.45 -16.49
N ARG A 33 -2.61 1.61 -17.72
CA ARG A 33 -1.77 1.64 -18.93
C ARG A 33 -0.83 2.83 -18.91
N THR A 34 -1.34 4.01 -18.55
CA THR A 34 -0.52 5.22 -18.57
C THR A 34 0.55 5.22 -17.47
N LEU A 35 0.21 4.75 -16.26
CA LEU A 35 1.18 4.58 -15.16
C LEU A 35 2.09 3.34 -15.33
N GLN A 36 1.81 2.49 -16.34
CA GLN A 36 2.46 1.20 -16.58
C GLN A 36 2.45 0.29 -15.33
N ILE A 37 1.30 0.26 -14.66
CA ILE A 37 1.06 -0.57 -13.47
C ILE A 37 -0.01 -1.62 -13.77
N GLY A 38 0.07 -2.76 -13.09
CA GLY A 38 -0.92 -3.82 -13.24
C GLY A 38 -2.30 -3.42 -12.71
N PRO A 39 -3.41 -3.76 -13.40
CA PRO A 39 -4.78 -3.57 -12.91
C PRO A 39 -5.05 -4.08 -11.48
N PRO A 40 -4.45 -5.20 -11.02
CA PRO A 40 -4.65 -5.67 -9.65
C PRO A 40 -4.16 -4.70 -8.57
N LEU A 41 -3.17 -3.85 -8.85
CA LEU A 41 -2.67 -2.88 -7.87
C LEU A 41 -3.70 -1.75 -7.66
N ILE A 42 -4.18 -1.14 -8.74
CA ILE A 42 -5.17 -0.07 -8.66
C ILE A 42 -6.45 -0.57 -8.00
N SER A 43 -6.92 -1.76 -8.37
CA SER A 43 -8.08 -2.37 -7.70
C SER A 43 -7.85 -2.53 -6.20
N LYS A 44 -6.71 -3.07 -5.75
CA LYS A 44 -6.45 -3.22 -4.31
C LYS A 44 -6.33 -1.87 -3.58
N ILE A 45 -5.80 -0.84 -4.24
CA ILE A 45 -5.73 0.53 -3.68
C ILE A 45 -7.12 1.13 -3.54
N ARG A 46 -7.96 1.00 -4.56
CA ARG A 46 -9.35 1.48 -4.57
C ARG A 46 -10.18 0.90 -3.42
N HIS A 47 -9.98 -0.39 -3.16
CA HIS A 47 -10.69 -1.12 -2.11
C HIS A 47 -9.98 -1.07 -0.74
N GLY A 48 -8.93 -0.26 -0.58
CA GLY A 48 -8.20 -0.12 0.68
C GLY A 48 -7.45 -1.37 1.15
N ARG A 49 -7.27 -2.36 0.27
CA ARG A 49 -6.55 -3.61 0.55
C ARG A 49 -5.04 -3.47 0.40
N LEU A 50 -4.59 -2.43 -0.31
CA LEU A 50 -3.18 -2.10 -0.49
C LEU A 50 -2.96 -0.60 -0.24
N PRO A 51 -2.03 -0.21 0.65
CA PRO A 51 -1.61 1.18 0.73
C PRO A 51 -0.86 1.60 -0.53
N VAL A 52 -0.90 2.89 -0.83
CA VAL A 52 -0.08 3.51 -1.88
C VAL A 52 1.36 3.55 -1.35
N SER A 53 2.23 2.82 -2.04
CA SER A 53 3.67 2.74 -1.74
C SER A 53 4.44 3.91 -2.36
N ALA A 54 5.65 4.17 -1.85
CA ALA A 54 6.53 5.21 -2.39
C ALA A 54 6.83 5.00 -3.89
N SER A 55 7.06 3.77 -4.32
CA SER A 55 7.32 3.44 -5.73
C SER A 55 6.15 3.84 -6.65
N ILE A 56 4.90 3.68 -6.20
CA ILE A 56 3.72 4.11 -6.96
C ILE A 56 3.65 5.63 -7.04
N LEU A 57 3.94 6.34 -5.95
CA LEU A 57 4.00 7.80 -5.95
C LEU A 57 5.07 8.33 -6.90
N ILE A 58 6.23 7.66 -6.98
CA ILE A 58 7.29 8.01 -7.94
C ILE A 58 6.78 7.82 -9.38
N ARG A 59 6.12 6.70 -9.69
CA ARG A 59 5.55 6.48 -11.04
C ARG A 59 4.49 7.51 -11.39
N MET A 60 3.64 7.87 -10.44
CA MET A 60 2.65 8.94 -10.62
C MET A 60 3.34 10.29 -10.88
N HIS A 61 4.41 10.61 -10.14
CA HIS A 61 5.21 11.81 -10.37
C HIS A 61 5.81 11.83 -11.78
N GLU A 62 6.47 10.76 -12.20
CA GLU A 62 7.10 10.66 -13.53
C GLU A 62 6.09 10.80 -14.66
N THR A 63 4.89 10.24 -14.48
CA THR A 63 3.85 10.23 -15.54
C THR A 63 3.09 11.54 -15.62
N THR A 64 2.85 12.21 -14.48
CA THR A 64 1.99 13.40 -14.40
C THR A 64 2.78 14.71 -14.28
N GLY A 65 4.08 14.63 -14.00
CA GLY A 65 4.93 15.79 -13.70
C GLY A 65 4.68 16.44 -12.33
N ARG A 66 3.67 15.98 -11.56
CA ARG A 66 3.34 16.55 -10.24
C ARG A 66 4.37 16.23 -9.19
N SER A 67 4.67 17.17 -8.29
CA SER A 67 5.60 16.89 -7.21
C SER A 67 5.08 15.78 -6.28
N ILE A 68 5.99 14.96 -5.75
CA ILE A 68 5.65 13.93 -4.76
C ILE A 68 4.93 14.55 -3.54
N ARG A 69 5.26 15.80 -3.19
CA ARG A 69 4.63 16.54 -2.09
C ARG A 69 3.15 16.82 -2.36
N GLU A 70 2.80 17.25 -3.56
CA GLU A 70 1.39 17.47 -3.95
C GLU A 70 0.61 16.17 -3.97
N LEU A 71 1.19 15.10 -4.53
CA LEU A 71 0.55 13.78 -4.54
C LEU A 71 0.26 13.29 -3.11
N ARG A 72 1.19 13.51 -2.17
CA ARG A 72 0.99 13.19 -0.74
C ARG A 72 -0.07 14.06 -0.07
N GLN A 73 -0.17 15.34 -0.45
CA GLN A 73 -1.20 16.24 0.05
C GLN A 73 -2.60 15.77 -0.39
N VAL A 74 -2.77 15.44 -1.68
CA VAL A 74 -4.06 14.91 -2.19
C VAL A 74 -4.40 13.56 -1.56
N LEU A 75 -3.39 12.70 -1.37
CA LEU A 75 -3.54 11.41 -0.70
C LEU A 75 -3.90 11.54 0.79
N GLY A 76 -3.65 12.69 1.42
CA GLY A 76 -3.74 12.84 2.88
C GLY A 76 -2.69 12.00 3.61
N ASP A 77 -1.56 11.71 2.96
CA ASP A 77 -0.54 10.83 3.52
C ASP A 77 0.36 11.54 4.52
N ARG A 78 0.04 11.37 5.81
CA ARG A 78 0.84 11.87 6.93
C ARG A 78 2.02 10.94 7.29
N ARG A 79 2.17 9.77 6.64
CA ARG A 79 3.22 8.78 6.95
C ARG A 79 4.62 9.22 6.54
N ALA A 80 4.72 10.36 5.83
CA ALA A 80 5.97 10.99 5.40
C ALA A 80 7.04 11.13 6.49
N LYS A 81 6.66 11.14 7.78
CA LYS A 81 7.61 11.34 8.86
C LYS A 81 8.32 10.06 9.35
N TYR A 82 7.78 8.84 9.23
CA TYR A 82 8.33 7.70 10.02
C TYR A 82 8.25 6.25 9.51
N ARG A 83 7.79 5.93 8.29
CA ARG A 83 7.57 4.50 7.92
C ARG A 83 8.52 3.96 6.86
N PHE A 84 9.75 3.68 7.27
CA PHE A 84 10.73 2.86 6.54
C PHE A 84 10.50 1.32 6.67
N GLY A 85 9.38 0.85 7.25
CA GLY A 85 9.24 -0.57 7.66
C GLY A 85 8.22 -1.46 6.95
N ASP A 86 7.24 -0.94 6.20
CA ASP A 86 6.09 -1.78 5.79
C ASP A 86 6.35 -2.68 4.56
N ILE A 87 7.57 -2.62 3.99
CA ILE A 87 8.05 -3.58 2.97
C ILE A 87 8.63 -4.84 3.63
N MET A 88 8.68 -4.91 4.97
CA MET A 88 8.86 -6.18 5.66
C MET A 88 7.52 -6.89 5.70
N GLY A 89 7.33 -7.82 4.76
CA GLY A 89 6.19 -8.72 4.73
C GLY A 89 5.92 -9.25 6.12
N LYS A 90 4.66 -9.21 6.54
CA LYS A 90 4.22 -9.91 7.75
C LYS A 90 4.79 -11.34 7.66
N PRO A 91 5.69 -11.79 8.55
CA PRO A 91 6.03 -13.20 8.58
C PRO A 91 4.70 -13.93 8.79
N LYS A 92 4.39 -14.84 7.86
CA LYS A 92 3.38 -15.87 8.07
C LYS A 92 3.66 -16.43 9.46
N SER A 93 2.70 -16.31 10.39
CA SER A 93 2.81 -16.90 11.72
C SER A 93 3.12 -18.38 11.58
N ALA A 94 4.41 -18.74 11.64
CA ALA A 94 4.85 -20.11 11.72
C ALA A 94 4.61 -20.52 13.17
N ALA A 95 3.59 -21.35 13.37
CA ALA A 95 3.41 -22.05 14.63
C ALA A 95 4.71 -22.81 14.95
N PRO A 96 5.23 -22.74 16.18
CA PRO A 96 6.39 -23.54 16.55
C PRO A 96 6.00 -25.04 16.50
N PRO A 97 6.84 -25.93 15.97
CA PRO A 97 6.64 -27.36 16.18
C PRO A 97 6.80 -27.64 17.67
N SER A 98 5.71 -28.03 18.31
CA SER A 98 5.71 -28.61 19.65
C SER A 98 6.54 -29.89 19.63
N VAL A 99 7.82 -29.77 20.02
CA VAL A 99 8.67 -30.91 20.36
C VAL A 99 8.24 -31.40 21.74
N SER A 100 7.30 -32.35 21.75
CA SER A 100 6.93 -33.10 22.94
C SER A 100 8.16 -33.85 23.45
N ALA A 101 8.58 -33.45 24.65
CA ALA A 101 9.66 -34.04 25.40
C ALA A 101 9.46 -35.56 25.57
N LEU A 102 10.40 -36.30 24.98
CA LEU A 102 11.21 -37.35 25.62
C LEU A 102 10.64 -37.90 26.95
N HIS A 103 9.79 -38.93 26.87
CA HIS A 103 9.65 -39.88 27.97
C HIS A 103 10.70 -40.97 27.80
N GLY A 104 11.85 -40.77 28.44
CA GLY A 104 12.80 -41.84 28.72
C GLY A 104 12.35 -42.58 29.99
N ALA A 105 11.84 -43.79 29.83
CA ALA A 105 11.73 -44.75 30.93
C ALA A 105 12.16 -46.13 30.40
N ALA A 106 13.47 -46.39 30.51
CA ALA A 106 14.06 -47.70 30.26
C ALA A 106 15.14 -47.97 31.32
N SER A 107 14.81 -48.80 32.31
CA SER A 107 15.70 -49.66 33.12
C SER A 107 14.79 -50.41 34.12
N MET A 108 14.43 -51.70 34.01
CA MET A 108 15.16 -52.97 34.00
C MET A 108 16.11 -53.20 35.19
N ALA A 109 15.95 -54.40 35.78
CA ALA A 109 16.84 -55.12 36.69
C ALA A 109 16.77 -54.76 38.19
N SER A 110 15.99 -55.52 38.97
CA SER A 110 16.41 -56.76 39.66
C SER A 110 15.49 -57.09 40.84
#